data_AF-A5AMJ2-F1
#
_entry.id   AF-A5AMJ2-F1
#
_cell.length_a   1.000
_cell.length_b   1.000
_cell.length_c   1.000
_cell.angle_alpha   90.00
_cell.angle_beta   90.00
_cell.angle_gamma   90.00
#
_symmetry.space_group_name_H-M   'P 1'
#
loop_
_entity.id
_entity.type
_entity.pdbx_description
1 polymer ?
#
loop_
_entity_poly.entity_id
_entity_poly.type
_entity_poly.pdbx_seq_one_letter_code
_entity_poly.pdbx_strand_id
1 'polypeptide(L)'
;MKVVITSRKDWSIKLHDSLWAYRITYKTILGMSPYRLVYGKAGHLPVEVEYKAWWAIKRLNMDLIRAGAKRCLDLNEMEELRNDAYINSKVAKQRMKKWHDKLISNKEL
;
A
#
# COMPACT_ATOMS: atom_id res chain seq x y z
N MET A 1 20.93 -7.39 10.30
CA MET A 1 21.18 -6.73 11.60
C MET A 1 19.86 -6.19 12.13
N LYS A 2 19.34 -6.72 13.23
CA LYS A 2 18.11 -6.21 13.86
C LYS A 2 18.56 -5.18 14.91
N VAL A 3 18.31 -3.90 14.64
CA VAL A 3 18.65 -2.82 15.57
C VAL A 3 17.71 -2.91 16.76
N VAL A 4 18.22 -3.35 17.91
CA VAL A 4 17.45 -3.40 19.16
C VAL A 4 17.49 -2.02 19.78
N ILE A 5 16.40 -1.27 19.65
CA ILE A 5 16.23 0.02 20.34
C ILE A 5 16.20 -0.26 21.85
N THR A 6 17.18 0.26 22.59
CA THR A 6 17.34 0.12 24.04
C THR A 6 16.42 1.09 24.80
N SER A 7 15.12 0.97 24.58
CA SER A 7 14.10 1.61 25.43
C SER A 7 13.78 0.70 26.61
N ARG A 8 14.00 1.18 27.84
CA ARG A 8 13.66 0.47 29.08
C ARG A 8 12.15 0.40 29.33
N LYS A 9 11.34 1.16 28.59
CA LYS A 9 9.88 1.26 28.77
C LYS A 9 9.10 0.11 28.12
N ASP A 10 9.68 -0.55 27.12
CA ASP A 10 8.98 -1.57 26.31
C ASP A 10 9.25 -3.01 26.75
N TRP A 11 9.79 -3.19 27.97
CA TRP A 11 10.19 -4.50 28.50
C TRP A 11 9.00 -5.47 28.57
N SER A 12 7.82 -4.99 28.98
CA SER A 12 6.62 -5.81 29.14
C SER A 12 6.11 -6.33 27.78
N ILE A 13 6.21 -5.50 26.74
CA ILE A 13 5.84 -5.86 25.37
C ILE A 13 6.82 -6.90 24.81
N LYS A 14 8.12 -6.70 25.03
CA LYS A 14 9.18 -7.62 24.56
C LYS A 14 9.28 -8.91 25.36
N LEU A 15 8.73 -8.96 26.59
CA LEU A 15 8.79 -10.13 27.45
C LEU A 15 8.13 -11.35 26.81
N HIS A 16 6.96 -11.14 26.18
CA HIS A 16 6.23 -12.22 25.50
C HIS A 16 7.07 -12.82 24.37
N ASP A 17 7.62 -11.98 23.48
CA ASP A 17 8.48 -12.42 22.38
C ASP A 17 9.76 -13.11 22.88
N SER A 18 10.35 -12.61 23.97
CA SER A 18 11.58 -13.16 24.55
C SER A 18 11.35 -14.53 25.20
N LEU A 19 10.24 -14.69 25.94
CA LEU A 19 9.83 -15.98 26.51
C LEU A 19 9.49 -16.97 25.42
N TRP A 20 8.83 -16.51 24.36
CA TRP A 20 8.55 -17.34 23.20
C TRP A 20 9.85 -17.84 22.57
N ALA A 21 10.78 -16.94 22.25
CA ALA A 21 12.09 -17.31 21.72
C ALA A 21 12.79 -18.35 22.61
N TYR A 22 12.83 -18.14 23.93
CA TYR A 22 13.42 -19.10 24.87
C TYR A 22 12.75 -20.49 24.85
N ARG A 23 11.43 -20.54 24.67
CA ARG A 23 10.68 -21.82 24.64
C ARG A 23 10.97 -22.64 23.40
N ILE A 24 11.14 -22.00 22.24
CA ILE A 24 11.37 -22.69 20.95
C ILE A 24 12.84 -22.82 20.58
N THR A 25 13.77 -22.11 21.22
CA THR A 25 15.20 -22.27 20.95
C THR A 25 15.70 -23.65 21.35
N TYR A 26 16.53 -24.23 20.49
CA TYR A 26 17.13 -25.55 20.71
C TYR A 26 18.23 -25.43 21.76
N LYS A 27 18.20 -26.27 22.80
CA LYS A 27 19.30 -26.37 23.75
C LYS A 27 20.26 -27.45 23.31
N THR A 28 21.48 -27.07 22.96
CA THR A 28 22.53 -27.98 22.46
C THR A 28 22.80 -29.15 23.40
N ILE A 29 22.84 -28.90 24.71
CA ILE A 29 23.09 -29.93 25.73
C ILE A 29 21.95 -30.97 25.79
N LEU A 30 20.71 -30.54 25.53
CA LEU A 30 19.53 -31.41 25.63
C LEU A 30 19.10 -32.01 24.28
N GLY A 31 19.66 -31.54 23.17
CA GLY A 31 19.23 -32.00 21.85
C GLY A 31 17.77 -31.69 21.53
N MET A 32 17.14 -30.71 22.18
CA MET A 32 15.76 -30.29 21.89
C MET A 32 15.43 -28.91 22.47
N SER A 33 14.29 -28.34 22.07
CA SER A 33 13.78 -27.10 22.68
C SER A 33 12.99 -27.38 23.96
N PRO A 34 12.97 -26.44 24.94
CA PRO A 34 12.18 -26.57 26.15
C PRO A 34 10.70 -26.85 25.90
N TYR A 35 10.10 -26.24 24.87
CA TYR A 35 8.71 -26.50 24.49
C TYR A 35 8.49 -27.96 24.09
N ARG A 36 9.41 -28.53 23.31
CA ARG A 36 9.33 -29.93 22.86
C ARG A 36 9.47 -30.92 24.02
N LEU A 37 10.22 -30.57 25.06
CA LEU A 37 10.34 -31.38 26.26
C LEU A 37 9.02 -31.47 27.04
N VAL A 38 8.29 -30.36 27.15
CA VAL A 38 7.03 -30.29 27.93
C VAL A 38 5.86 -30.86 27.14
N TYR A 39 5.75 -30.55 25.85
CA TYR A 39 4.56 -30.87 25.05
C TYR A 39 4.77 -31.99 24.03
N GLY A 40 5.99 -32.54 23.90
CA GLY A 40 6.32 -33.63 22.97
C GLY A 40 6.33 -33.25 21.48
N LYS A 41 5.95 -32.02 21.12
CA LYS A 41 5.89 -31.51 19.74
C LYS A 41 6.77 -30.28 19.54
N ALA A 42 7.16 -30.01 18.29
CA ALA A 42 7.81 -28.74 17.95
C ALA A 42 6.85 -27.57 18.26
N GLY A 43 7.39 -26.41 18.64
CA GLY A 43 6.57 -25.24 18.98
C GLY A 43 5.85 -24.67 17.77
N HIS A 44 4.53 -24.55 17.86
CA HIS A 44 3.70 -23.78 16.91
C HIS A 44 3.70 -22.31 17.31
N LEU A 45 3.73 -21.37 16.35
CA LEU A 45 3.63 -19.95 16.69
C LEU A 45 2.37 -19.67 17.54
N PRO A 46 2.41 -18.70 18.47
CA PRO A 46 1.21 -18.32 19.20
C PRO A 46 0.17 -17.80 18.21
N VAL A 47 -1.07 -18.27 18.34
CA VAL A 47 -2.21 -17.84 17.51
C VAL A 47 -2.35 -16.32 17.48
N GLU A 48 -2.00 -15.64 18.58
CA GLU A 48 -1.99 -14.18 18.68
C GLU A 48 -1.03 -13.50 17.69
N VAL A 49 0.14 -14.09 17.45
CA VAL A 49 1.15 -13.56 16.51
C VAL A 49 0.68 -13.79 15.08
N GLU A 50 0.17 -14.99 14.77
CA GLU A 50 -0.38 -15.32 13.46
C GLU A 50 -1.59 -14.45 13.12
N TYR A 51 -2.49 -14.24 14.10
CA TYR A 51 -3.66 -13.38 13.95
C TYR A 51 -3.27 -11.93 13.70
N LYS A 52 -2.31 -11.38 14.45
CA LYS A 52 -1.78 -10.01 14.22
C LYS A 52 -1.17 -9.87 12.83
N ALA A 53 -0.40 -10.86 12.37
CA ALA A 53 0.19 -10.86 11.04
C ALA A 53 -0.89 -10.92 9.95
N TRP A 54 -1.87 -11.82 10.10
CA TRP A 54 -3.02 -11.92 9.19
C TRP A 54 -3.82 -10.62 9.11
N TRP A 55 -4.07 -9.97 10.25
CA TRP A 55 -4.79 -8.70 10.31
C TRP A 55 -4.01 -7.57 9.62
N ALA A 56 -2.70 -7.51 9.81
CA ALA A 56 -1.84 -6.55 9.13
C ALA A 56 -1.87 -6.73 7.61
N ILE A 57 -1.81 -7.98 7.12
CA ILE A 57 -1.94 -8.31 5.69
C ILE A 57 -3.32 -7.90 5.17
N LYS A 58 -4.39 -8.25 5.89
CA LYS A 58 -5.76 -7.89 5.50
C LYS A 58 -5.93 -6.37 5.41
N ARG A 59 -5.38 -5.61 6.36
CA ARG A 59 -5.42 -4.15 6.34
C ARG A 59 -4.65 -3.56 5.15
N LEU A 60 -3.43 -4.06 4.90
CA LEU A 60 -2.62 -3.63 3.76
C LEU A 60 -3.34 -3.86 2.43
N ASN A 61 -4.00 -5.01 2.26
CA ASN A 61 -4.76 -5.32 1.05
C ASN A 61 -5.97 -4.39 0.86
N MET A 62 -6.68 -4.05 1.93
CA MET A 62 -7.79 -3.08 1.88
C MET A 62 -7.29 -1.68 1.49
N ASP A 63 -6.13 -1.27 2.01
CA ASP A 63 -5.53 0.02 1.67
C ASP A 63 -5.07 0.06 0.20
N LEU A 64 -4.54 -1.05 -0.33
CA LEU A 64 -4.18 -1.18 -1.74
C LEU A 64 -5.40 -1.07 -2.67
N ILE A 65 -6.51 -1.72 -2.34
CA ILE A 65 -7.75 -1.63 -3.13
C ILE A 65 -8.26 -0.19 -3.16
N ARG A 66 -8.28 0.47 -2.00
CA ARG A 66 -8.70 1.87 -1.87
C ARG A 66 -7.79 2.81 -2.66
N ALA A 67 -6.48 2.61 -2.56
CA ALA A 67 -5.51 3.38 -3.32
C ALA A 67 -5.64 3.16 -4.83
N GLY A 68 -5.92 1.93 -5.26
CA GLY A 68 -6.21 1.59 -6.64
C GLY A 68 -7.45 2.30 -7.17
N ALA A 69 -8.56 2.24 -6.42
CA ALA A 69 -9.81 2.92 -6.79
C ALA A 69 -9.62 4.44 -6.91
N LYS A 70 -8.93 5.06 -5.94
CA LYS A 70 -8.59 6.49 -6.00
C LYS A 70 -7.79 6.83 -7.25
N ARG A 71 -6.72 6.06 -7.54
CA ARG A 71 -5.89 6.28 -8.72
C ARG A 71 -6.70 6.19 -10.02
N CYS A 72 -7.65 5.26 -10.12
CA CYS A 72 -8.52 5.16 -11.29
C CYS A 72 -9.39 6.40 -11.47
N LEU A 73 -9.95 6.94 -10.38
CA LEU A 73 -10.72 8.19 -10.42
C LEU A 73 -9.84 9.38 -10.83
N ASP A 74 -8.67 9.52 -10.21
CA ASP A 74 -7.71 10.58 -10.53
C ASP A 74 -7.32 10.54 -12.03
N LEU A 75 -7.10 9.35 -12.59
CA LEU A 75 -6.80 9.19 -14.01
C LEU A 75 -7.98 9.57 -14.92
N ASN A 76 -9.21 9.22 -14.53
CA ASN A 76 -10.40 9.54 -15.29
C ASN A 76 -10.63 11.07 -15.34
N GLU A 77 -10.45 11.75 -14.21
CA GLU A 77 -10.53 13.22 -14.14
C GLU A 77 -9.50 13.90 -15.07
N MET A 78 -8.27 13.40 -15.09
CA MET A 78 -7.23 13.93 -15.98
C MET A 78 -7.54 13.69 -17.47
N GLU A 79 -8.14 12.55 -17.80
CA GLU A 79 -8.59 12.20 -19.15
C GLU A 79 -9.73 13.14 -19.61
N GLU A 80 -10.67 13.46 -18.73
CA GLU A 80 -11.74 14.43 -19.00
C GLU A 80 -11.18 15.83 -19.27
N LEU A 81 -10.28 16.33 -18.42
CA LEU A 81 -9.62 17.62 -18.62
C LEU A 81 -8.86 17.70 -19.94
N ARG A 82 -8.20 16.60 -20.34
CA ARG A 82 -7.52 16.51 -21.64
C ARG A 82 -8.50 16.60 -22.80
N ASN A 83 -9.63 15.92 -22.70
CA ASN A 83 -10.68 15.95 -23.73
C ASN A 83 -11.30 17.34 -23.85
N ASP A 84 -11.56 18.01 -22.74
CA ASP A 84 -12.07 19.38 -22.72
C ASP A 84 -11.09 20.35 -23.39
N ALA A 85 -9.81 20.27 -23.04
CA ALA A 85 -8.77 21.09 -23.68
C ALA A 85 -8.70 20.85 -25.19
N TYR A 86 -8.82 19.60 -25.63
CA TYR A 86 -8.82 19.22 -27.05
C TYR A 86 -10.04 19.78 -27.80
N ILE A 87 -11.23 19.66 -27.22
CA ILE A 87 -12.47 20.20 -27.78
C ILE A 87 -12.38 21.73 -27.87
N ASN A 88 -11.94 22.39 -26.80
CA ASN A 88 -11.77 23.84 -26.74
C ASN A 88 -10.79 24.34 -27.81
N SER A 89 -9.66 23.64 -28.00
CA SER A 89 -8.70 23.94 -29.06
C SER A 89 -9.32 23.85 -30.45
N LYS A 90 -10.09 22.78 -30.73
CA LYS A 90 -10.81 22.63 -32.01
C LYS A 90 -11.80 23.77 -32.24
N VAL A 91 -12.58 24.13 -31.23
CA VAL A 91 -13.55 25.22 -31.30
C VAL A 91 -12.85 26.55 -31.57
N ALA A 92 -11.75 26.84 -30.89
CA ALA A 92 -10.97 28.06 -31.11
C ALA A 92 -10.45 28.16 -32.55
N LYS A 93 -9.87 27.08 -33.08
CA LYS A 93 -9.42 27.01 -34.48
C LYS A 93 -10.55 27.22 -35.48
N GLN A 94 -11.71 26.60 -35.24
CA GLN A 94 -12.89 26.78 -36.09
C GLN A 94 -13.42 28.22 -36.07
N ARG A 95 -13.46 28.85 -34.89
CA ARG A 95 -13.86 30.26 -34.75
C ARG A 95 -12.91 31.18 -35.50
N MET A 96 -11.60 30.96 -35.38
CA MET A 96 -10.59 31.74 -36.08
C MET A 96 -10.70 31.58 -37.60
N LYS A 97 -10.91 30.36 -38.10
CA LYS A 97 -11.16 30.11 -39.52
C LYS A 97 -12.39 30.86 -40.02
N LYS A 98 -13.53 30.76 -39.32
CA LYS A 98 -14.76 31.49 -39.69
C LYS A 98 -14.55 33.00 -39.74
N TRP A 99 -13.79 33.55 -38.81
CA TRP A 99 -13.49 34.98 -38.78
C TRP A 99 -12.63 35.41 -39.98
N HIS A 100 -11.60 34.60 -40.30
CA HIS A 100 -10.74 34.82 -41.46
C HIS A 100 -11.51 34.73 -42.78
N ASP A 101 -12.31 33.68 -42.98
CA ASP A 101 -13.12 33.48 -44.19
C ASP A 101 -14.09 34.65 -44.40
N LYS A 102 -14.72 35.15 -43.32
CA LYS A 102 -15.60 36.33 -43.36
C LYS A 102 -14.85 37.61 -43.74
N LEU A 103 -13.61 37.77 -43.28
CA LEU A 103 -12.78 38.94 -43.64
C LEU A 103 -12.38 38.91 -45.13
N ILE A 104 -12.06 37.74 -45.68
CA ILE A 104 -11.73 37.58 -47.11
C ILE A 104 -12.95 37.84 -47.99
N SER A 105 -14.11 37.26 -47.63
CA SER A 105 -15.35 37.45 -48.40
C SER A 105 -15.81 38.91 -48.49
N ASN A 106 -15.44 39.77 -47.53
CA ASN A 106 -15.75 41.20 -47.55
C ASN A 106 -14.76 42.04 -48.38
N LYS A 107 -13.63 41.48 -48.83
CA LYS A 107 -12.61 42.16 -49.65
C LYS A 107 -12.76 41.90 -51.15
N GLU A 108 -13.49 40.86 -51.54
CA GLU A 108 -13.77 40.51 -52.94
C GLU A 108 -15.11 41.08 -53.46
N LEU A 109 -15.76 41.96 -52.67
CA LEU A 109 -16.85 42.85 -53.09
C LEU A 109 -16.30 44.26 -53.30
#